data_AF-Q8A3I8-F1
#
_entry.id   AF-Q8A3I8-F1
#
_cell.length_a   1.000
_cell.length_b   1.000
_cell.length_c   1.000
_cell.angle_alpha   90.00
_cell.angle_beta   90.00
_cell.angle_gamma   90.00
#
_symmetry.space_group_name_H-M   'P 1'
#
loop_
_entity.id
_entity.type
_entity.pdbx_description
1 polymer ?
#
loop_
_entity_poly.entity_id
_entity_poly.type
_entity_poly.pdbx_seq_one_letter_code
_entity_poly.pdbx_strand_id
1 'polypeptide(L)'
;MKKIIYSSLLVLAITLLPSACDNDSDMNSPHGSTTPPEQVVLNGVKNLPGKSIIYFTQPSDKNFLYMKAVYMTEIGERSTNASYFADSVVVEGFEKAGEYNVKLYSVSPGEAYSEPLEVKINPEEPPYITAYKEMEIKPDFAGIRIKTSNTSNETLTFYVYRKDATGKWTEAGALYTKKQEINEPIRGMEAVPSEFSVVVKDRWGHLSESKEISLTPYYEEEVDKKKMGYLAIGEYKGYLAPNANTPKNLYDGIIGSNNTFMTLTTAGYDFTKPSSVTLDLGKKFKLSRMIVYGRRNGTDYSSIFDGLYPKEIEIWGRNDNNVTKFDPENDEGWVRLYQGVLPRADGSVIPAAIVPLTDADKELARDGNELEFSVDLDAYRYVTFVCIKNYNVGTSRINVAELTFFGTPEDKIIQ
;
A
#
# COMPACT_ATOMS: atom_id res chain seq x y z
N MET A 1 75.96 7.00 42.11
CA MET A 1 74.97 6.40 41.19
C MET A 1 73.81 5.86 42.02
N LYS A 2 72.86 6.63 42.56
CA LYS A 2 71.79 7.46 41.95
C LYS A 2 70.90 6.73 40.90
N LYS A 3 70.59 5.43 41.03
CA LYS A 3 69.57 4.76 40.17
C LYS A 3 68.78 3.58 40.79
N ILE A 4 68.73 3.37 42.11
CA ILE A 4 68.05 2.18 42.70
C ILE A 4 67.09 2.52 43.86
N ILE A 5 66.44 3.69 43.85
CA ILE A 5 65.42 4.02 44.89
C ILE A 5 64.05 4.38 44.28
N TYR A 6 63.96 4.61 42.97
CA TYR A 6 62.69 4.97 42.33
C TYR A 6 61.88 3.78 41.80
N SER A 7 62.41 2.55 41.82
CA SER A 7 61.70 1.36 41.29
C SER A 7 60.85 0.63 42.33
N SER A 8 61.02 0.91 43.61
CA SER A 8 60.28 0.22 44.69
C SER A 8 59.09 1.02 45.22
N LEU A 9 58.97 2.31 44.84
CA LEU A 9 57.82 3.17 45.18
C LEU A 9 56.74 3.20 44.09
N LEU A 10 57.06 2.75 42.87
CA LEU A 10 56.08 2.66 41.77
C LEU A 10 55.29 1.34 41.79
N VAL A 11 55.84 0.30 42.41
CA VAL A 11 55.19 -1.03 42.50
C VAL A 11 54.21 -1.11 43.68
N LEU A 12 54.36 -0.27 44.70
CA LEU A 12 53.46 -0.22 45.86
C LEU A 12 52.28 0.75 45.67
N ALA A 13 52.30 1.59 44.62
CA ALA A 13 51.19 2.49 44.28
C ALA A 13 50.14 1.83 43.38
N ILE A 14 50.39 0.61 42.87
CA ILE A 14 49.49 -0.08 41.93
C ILE A 14 48.66 -1.19 42.62
N THR A 15 48.99 -1.57 43.86
CA THR A 15 48.33 -2.70 44.56
C THR A 15 47.34 -2.29 45.65
N LEU A 16 46.95 -1.01 45.74
CA LEU A 16 46.02 -0.49 46.77
C LEU A 16 44.72 0.12 46.21
N LEU A 17 44.28 -0.32 45.03
CA LEU A 17 42.92 -0.05 44.54
C LEU A 17 42.12 -1.36 44.32
N PRO A 18 41.73 -2.08 45.37
CA PRO A 18 40.44 -2.77 45.34
C PRO A 18 39.42 -1.91 46.09
N SER A 19 38.21 -1.78 45.54
CA SER A 19 37.02 -1.11 46.11
C SER A 19 36.76 0.33 45.65
N ALA A 20 36.56 0.53 44.34
CA ALA A 20 35.70 1.62 43.83
C ALA A 20 35.24 1.33 42.39
N CYS A 21 34.67 0.14 42.18
CA CYS A 21 33.68 -0.08 41.15
C CYS A 21 32.66 -0.98 41.80
N ASP A 22 31.74 -0.37 42.55
CA ASP A 22 30.41 -0.93 42.62
C ASP A 22 29.94 -1.04 41.17
N ASN A 23 29.89 -2.26 40.66
CA ASN A 23 29.24 -2.60 39.40
C ASN A 23 27.70 -2.53 39.54
N ASP A 24 27.20 -1.57 40.31
CA ASP A 24 25.79 -1.25 40.51
C ASP A 24 25.42 0.04 39.79
N SER A 25 25.98 0.27 38.60
CA SER A 25 25.35 1.16 37.64
C SER A 25 24.42 0.33 36.76
N ASP A 26 23.35 -0.18 37.36
CA ASP A 26 22.16 -0.46 36.59
C ASP A 26 21.63 0.89 36.09
N MET A 27 22.21 1.39 34.99
CA MET A 27 21.86 2.67 34.35
C MET A 27 20.39 2.72 33.90
N ASN A 28 19.65 1.61 34.04
CA ASN A 28 18.23 1.48 33.76
C ASN A 28 17.36 1.60 35.03
N SER A 29 17.95 1.80 36.20
CA SER A 29 17.18 2.06 37.42
C SER A 29 16.65 3.51 37.42
N PRO A 30 15.37 3.73 37.77
CA PRO A 30 14.81 5.07 37.85
C PRO A 30 15.56 5.90 38.90
N HIS A 31 16.01 7.09 38.50
CA HIS A 31 16.75 8.00 39.36
C HIS A 31 15.95 9.29 39.56
N GLY A 32 15.73 9.67 40.82
CA GLY A 32 15.07 10.92 41.17
C GLY A 32 14.12 10.78 42.36
N SER A 33 13.19 11.74 42.50
CA SER A 33 12.24 11.77 43.61
C SER A 33 11.30 10.56 43.60
N THR A 34 11.23 9.84 44.71
CA THR A 34 10.26 8.75 44.96
C THR A 34 9.01 9.24 45.70
N THR A 35 8.84 10.56 45.84
CA THR A 35 7.60 11.14 46.36
C THR A 35 6.52 11.08 45.27
N PRO A 36 5.38 10.42 45.51
CA PRO A 36 4.26 10.42 44.57
C PRO A 36 3.80 11.83 44.24
N PRO A 37 3.60 12.18 42.95
CA PRO A 37 3.02 13.47 42.59
C PRO A 37 1.53 13.52 42.90
N GLU A 38 0.96 14.73 42.89
CA GLU A 38 -0.50 14.90 42.89
C GLU A 38 -1.16 14.28 41.64
N GLN A 39 -2.45 13.91 41.76
CA GLN A 39 -3.20 13.35 40.63
C GLN A 39 -3.36 14.39 39.51
N VAL A 40 -3.40 13.92 38.26
CA VAL A 40 -3.92 14.72 37.14
C VAL A 40 -5.40 15.05 37.37
N VAL A 41 -5.88 16.13 36.76
CA VAL A 41 -7.30 16.52 36.79
C VAL A 41 -7.95 16.14 35.45
N LEU A 42 -9.07 15.41 35.48
CA LEU A 42 -9.81 15.05 34.26
C LEU A 42 -10.48 16.29 33.65
N ASN A 43 -10.23 16.53 32.37
CA ASN A 43 -10.83 17.63 31.61
C ASN A 43 -11.92 17.16 30.63
N GLY A 44 -11.91 15.88 30.24
CA GLY A 44 -12.94 15.30 29.37
C GLY A 44 -12.51 14.00 28.69
N VAL A 45 -13.47 13.37 28.02
CA VAL A 45 -13.26 12.14 27.24
C VAL A 45 -13.90 12.30 25.88
N LYS A 46 -13.16 11.95 24.82
CA LYS A 46 -13.69 11.81 23.47
C LYS A 46 -13.59 10.34 23.04
N ASN A 47 -14.73 9.72 22.80
CA ASN A 47 -14.78 8.34 22.30
C ASN A 47 -14.68 8.32 20.77
N LEU A 48 -14.02 7.30 20.24
CA LEU A 48 -13.75 7.08 18.82
C LEU A 48 -13.84 5.57 18.52
N PRO A 49 -13.86 5.14 17.25
CA PRO A 49 -13.87 3.72 16.89
C PRO A 49 -12.67 2.96 17.49
N GLY A 50 -12.95 2.02 18.42
CA GLY A 50 -11.95 1.17 19.06
C GLY A 50 -10.95 1.89 19.99
N LYS A 51 -11.16 3.17 20.30
CA LYS A 51 -10.27 3.99 21.13
C LYS A 51 -10.98 5.17 21.79
N SER A 52 -10.36 5.74 22.82
CA SER A 52 -10.80 6.99 23.43
C SER A 52 -9.61 7.91 23.69
N ILE A 53 -9.85 9.22 23.60
CA ILE A 53 -8.91 10.27 23.99
C ILE A 53 -9.37 10.80 25.35
N ILE A 54 -8.49 10.74 26.35
CA ILE A 54 -8.74 11.26 27.68
C ILE A 54 -7.92 12.54 27.83
N TYR A 55 -8.59 13.66 28.09
CA TYR A 55 -7.98 14.97 28.30
C TYR A 55 -7.81 15.24 29.78
N PHE A 56 -6.66 15.80 30.16
CA PHE A 56 -6.34 16.07 31.56
C PHE A 56 -5.44 17.29 31.72
N THR A 57 -5.42 17.84 32.93
CA THR A 57 -4.45 18.85 33.37
C THR A 57 -3.41 18.19 34.26
N GLN A 58 -2.12 18.46 34.01
CA GLN A 58 -1.03 17.96 34.84
C GLN A 58 -1.02 18.67 36.20
N PRO A 59 -0.59 18.00 37.27
CA PRO A 59 -0.37 18.65 38.55
C PRO A 59 0.74 19.71 38.43
N SER A 60 0.67 20.77 39.22
CA SER A 60 1.75 21.77 39.31
C SER A 60 3.00 21.28 40.08
N ASP A 61 2.97 20.03 40.54
CA ASP A 61 4.02 19.38 41.32
C ASP A 61 5.30 19.21 40.48
N LYS A 62 6.43 19.71 40.98
CA LYS A 62 7.75 19.56 40.35
C LYS A 62 8.23 18.11 40.28
N ASN A 63 7.61 17.21 41.05
CA ASN A 63 7.87 15.77 41.01
C ASN A 63 7.10 15.05 39.91
N PHE A 64 6.19 15.69 39.18
CA PHE A 64 5.53 15.06 38.04
C PHE A 64 6.48 14.91 36.86
N LEU A 65 6.60 13.69 36.31
CA LEU A 65 7.39 13.41 35.11
C LEU A 65 6.51 13.06 33.91
N TYR A 66 5.57 12.14 34.09
CA TYR A 66 4.66 11.73 33.03
C TYR A 66 3.36 11.16 33.62
N MET A 67 2.34 11.05 32.77
CA MET A 67 1.08 10.39 33.12
C MET A 67 1.05 8.99 32.51
N LYS A 68 0.67 7.98 33.29
CA LYS A 68 0.45 6.59 32.83
C LYS A 68 -1.03 6.25 32.89
N ALA A 69 -1.60 5.83 31.76
CA ALA A 69 -2.93 5.25 31.71
C ALA A 69 -2.81 3.72 31.66
N VAL A 70 -3.56 3.03 32.52
CA VAL A 70 -3.64 1.56 32.59
C VAL A 70 -5.09 1.13 32.40
N TYR A 71 -5.33 0.16 31.53
CA TYR A 71 -6.67 -0.32 31.17
C TYR A 71 -6.65 -1.77 30.73
N MET A 72 -7.80 -2.44 30.83
CA MET A 72 -7.97 -3.81 30.37
C MET A 72 -8.64 -3.86 29.00
N THR A 73 -8.18 -4.77 28.17
CA THR A 73 -8.79 -5.17 26.89
C THR A 73 -9.02 -6.68 26.89
N GLU A 74 -9.74 -7.22 25.91
CA GLU A 74 -9.91 -8.68 25.79
C GLU A 74 -8.57 -9.44 25.74
N ILE A 75 -7.56 -8.85 25.11
CA ILE A 75 -6.21 -9.45 24.97
C ILE A 75 -5.30 -9.25 26.18
N GLY A 76 -5.74 -8.50 27.20
CA GLY A 76 -5.01 -8.31 28.46
C GLY A 76 -4.86 -6.85 28.91
N GLU A 77 -4.05 -6.65 29.94
CA GLU A 77 -3.70 -5.33 30.46
C GLU A 77 -2.85 -4.56 29.45
N ARG A 78 -3.17 -3.28 29.28
CA ARG A 78 -2.43 -2.35 28.43
C ARG A 78 -2.11 -1.10 29.22
N SER A 79 -0.98 -0.50 28.89
CA SER A 79 -0.61 0.81 29.41
C SER A 79 -0.06 1.71 28.32
N THR A 80 -0.28 3.00 28.48
CA THR A 80 0.24 4.04 27.60
C THR A 80 0.64 5.27 28.42
N ASN A 81 1.66 5.98 27.96
CA ASN A 81 2.21 7.12 28.69
C ASN A 81 1.97 8.41 27.89
N ALA A 82 1.67 9.48 28.59
CA ALA A 82 1.66 10.84 28.06
C ALA A 82 2.79 11.63 28.73
N SER A 83 3.59 12.33 27.91
CA SER A 83 4.73 13.09 28.41
C SER A 83 4.29 14.24 29.32
N TYR A 84 5.25 14.83 30.02
CA TYR A 84 5.04 16.00 30.87
C TYR A 84 4.21 17.11 30.22
N PHE A 85 4.39 17.33 28.91
CA PHE A 85 3.76 18.44 28.18
C PHE A 85 2.43 18.07 27.51
N ALA A 86 2.05 16.79 27.53
CA ALA A 86 0.86 16.31 26.86
C ALA A 86 -0.39 16.50 27.72
N ASP A 87 -1.43 17.12 27.17
CA ASP A 87 -2.73 17.39 27.81
C ASP A 87 -3.75 16.26 27.60
N SER A 88 -3.32 15.18 26.95
CA SER A 88 -4.19 14.08 26.56
C SER A 88 -3.43 12.78 26.37
N VAL A 89 -4.19 11.68 26.43
CA VAL A 89 -3.70 10.33 26.17
C VAL A 89 -4.71 9.56 25.34
N VAL A 90 -4.22 8.75 24.41
CA VAL A 90 -5.04 7.83 23.61
C VAL A 90 -4.95 6.43 24.20
N VAL A 91 -6.10 5.89 24.59
CA VAL A 91 -6.24 4.48 24.98
C VAL A 91 -6.95 3.75 23.84
N GLU A 92 -6.38 2.63 23.37
CA GLU A 92 -6.78 1.98 22.13
C GLU A 92 -6.65 0.46 22.19
N GLY A 93 -7.32 -0.22 21.27
CA GLY A 93 -7.34 -1.68 21.20
C GLY A 93 -8.53 -2.30 21.94
N PHE A 94 -9.65 -1.59 22.00
CA PHE A 94 -10.90 -2.15 22.52
C PHE A 94 -11.59 -3.00 21.46
N GLU A 95 -11.96 -4.22 21.85
CA GLU A 95 -12.50 -5.25 20.97
C GLU A 95 -13.94 -4.95 20.51
N LYS A 96 -14.68 -4.11 21.23
CA LYS A 96 -16.07 -3.75 20.96
C LYS A 96 -16.42 -2.39 21.55
N ALA A 97 -17.58 -1.85 21.15
CA ALA A 97 -18.15 -0.68 21.82
C ALA A 97 -18.65 -1.04 23.23
N GLY A 98 -18.47 -0.13 24.19
CA GLY A 98 -18.98 -0.31 25.55
C GLY A 98 -18.20 0.47 26.60
N GLU A 99 -18.64 0.35 27.85
CA GLU A 99 -18.00 1.03 28.98
C GLU A 99 -16.73 0.30 29.43
N TYR A 100 -15.63 1.03 29.57
CA TYR A 100 -14.36 0.53 30.12
C TYR A 100 -13.85 1.48 31.20
N ASN A 101 -13.12 0.91 32.15
CA ASN A 101 -12.44 1.66 33.20
C ASN A 101 -10.96 1.85 32.86
N VAL A 102 -10.48 3.08 32.99
CA VAL A 102 -9.08 3.45 32.81
C VAL A 102 -8.58 4.08 34.11
N LYS A 103 -7.39 3.66 34.56
CA LYS A 103 -6.71 4.27 35.71
C LYS A 103 -5.61 5.18 35.21
N LEU A 104 -5.67 6.45 35.58
CA LEU A 104 -4.61 7.42 35.30
C LEU A 104 -3.74 7.61 36.54
N TYR A 105 -2.43 7.57 36.35
CA TYR A 105 -1.43 7.79 37.39
C TYR A 105 -0.52 8.94 36.99
N SER A 106 -0.26 9.85 37.92
CA SER A 106 0.89 10.73 37.84
C SER A 106 2.13 9.96 38.30
N VAL A 107 3.21 10.00 37.52
CA VAL A 107 4.44 9.26 37.80
C VAL A 107 5.61 10.20 38.01
N SER A 108 6.43 9.95 39.03
CA SER A 108 7.62 10.73 39.35
C SER A 108 8.89 10.24 38.65
N PRO A 109 10.00 11.01 38.66
CA PRO A 109 11.29 10.54 38.14
C PRO A 109 11.84 9.27 38.81
N GLY A 110 11.50 9.04 40.08
CA GLY A 110 11.83 7.81 40.80
C GLY A 110 10.80 6.69 40.63
N GLU A 111 9.90 6.76 39.64
CA GLU A 111 8.84 5.77 39.37
C GLU A 111 7.88 5.53 40.55
N ALA A 112 7.63 6.57 41.35
CA ALA A 112 6.54 6.56 42.32
C ALA A 112 5.22 7.01 41.66
N TYR A 113 4.14 6.30 41.98
CA TYR A 113 2.82 6.49 41.40
C TYR A 113 1.93 7.23 42.38
N SER A 114 1.13 8.20 41.88
CA SER A 114 0.01 8.76 42.65
C SER A 114 -1.05 7.69 42.94
N GLU A 115 -2.03 8.01 43.78
CA GLU A 115 -3.31 7.27 43.76
C GLU A 115 -3.94 7.34 42.35
N PRO A 116 -4.67 6.31 41.90
CA PRO A 116 -5.28 6.32 40.57
C PRO A 116 -6.47 7.27 40.48
N LEU A 117 -6.54 8.03 39.40
CA LEU A 117 -7.79 8.66 38.96
C LEU A 117 -8.53 7.68 38.04
N GLU A 118 -9.68 7.19 38.48
CA GLU A 118 -10.51 6.29 37.68
C GLU A 118 -11.38 7.08 36.68
N VAL A 119 -11.28 6.73 35.41
CA VAL A 119 -11.99 7.36 34.30
C VAL A 119 -12.80 6.31 33.56
N LYS A 120 -14.10 6.56 33.41
CA LYS A 120 -14.97 5.76 32.54
C LYS A 120 -14.92 6.29 31.12
N ILE A 121 -14.68 5.40 30.17
CA ILE A 121 -14.73 5.68 28.74
C ILE A 121 -15.79 4.81 28.06
N ASN A 122 -16.22 5.19 26.87
CA ASN A 122 -17.19 4.44 26.09
C ASN A 122 -16.81 4.43 24.58
N PRO A 123 -15.68 3.81 24.18
CA PRO A 123 -15.24 3.73 22.80
C PRO A 123 -16.36 3.25 21.86
N GLU A 124 -16.33 3.76 20.64
CA GLU A 124 -17.28 3.37 19.59
C GLU A 124 -16.87 2.04 18.96
N GLU A 125 -17.76 1.49 18.13
CA GLU A 125 -17.53 0.20 17.48
C GLU A 125 -16.22 0.21 16.65
N PRO A 126 -15.32 -0.77 16.84
CA PRO A 126 -14.02 -0.75 16.20
C PRO A 126 -14.10 -1.01 14.69
N PRO A 127 -13.15 -0.47 13.90
CA PRO A 127 -13.22 -0.49 12.45
C PRO A 127 -13.31 -1.88 11.80
N TYR A 128 -12.76 -2.92 12.43
CA TYR A 128 -12.83 -4.28 11.87
C TYR A 128 -14.26 -4.85 11.90
N ILE A 129 -15.07 -4.47 12.92
CA ILE A 129 -16.48 -4.87 13.01
C ILE A 129 -17.30 -4.10 11.98
N THR A 130 -17.12 -2.79 11.87
CA THR A 130 -17.81 -1.97 10.87
C THR A 130 -17.49 -2.44 9.46
N ALA A 131 -16.21 -2.67 9.16
CA ALA A 131 -15.78 -3.20 7.88
C ALA A 131 -16.40 -4.58 7.59
N TYR A 132 -16.49 -5.46 8.57
CA TYR A 132 -17.18 -6.75 8.41
C TYR A 132 -18.67 -6.60 8.07
N LYS A 133 -19.38 -5.72 8.79
CA LYS A 133 -20.84 -5.51 8.60
C LYS A 133 -21.16 -4.93 7.22
N GLU A 134 -20.33 -4.01 6.73
CA GLU A 134 -20.52 -3.33 5.45
C GLU A 134 -19.94 -4.10 4.25
N MET A 135 -19.18 -5.17 4.50
CA MET A 135 -18.46 -5.90 3.46
C MET A 135 -19.39 -6.53 2.42
N GLU A 136 -19.25 -6.12 1.16
CA GLU A 136 -19.75 -6.85 -0.01
C GLU A 136 -18.63 -7.72 -0.59
N ILE A 137 -18.98 -8.95 -0.96
CA ILE A 137 -18.09 -9.89 -1.64
C ILE A 137 -18.69 -10.21 -3.00
N LYS A 138 -17.93 -9.97 -4.07
CA LYS A 138 -18.36 -10.22 -5.46
C LYS A 138 -17.34 -11.07 -6.19
N PRO A 139 -17.75 -11.86 -7.21
CA PRO A 139 -16.81 -12.52 -8.10
C PRO A 139 -15.94 -11.50 -8.84
N ASP A 140 -14.68 -11.86 -9.06
CA ASP A 140 -13.72 -11.07 -9.83
C ASP A 140 -12.76 -11.97 -10.63
N PHE A 141 -11.95 -11.39 -11.50
CA PHE A 141 -10.96 -12.10 -12.29
C PHE A 141 -9.93 -12.79 -11.40
N ALA A 142 -9.82 -14.11 -11.60
CA ALA A 142 -9.00 -15.02 -10.81
C ALA A 142 -9.21 -14.89 -9.29
N GLY A 143 -10.40 -14.49 -8.83
CA GLY A 143 -10.56 -14.15 -7.42
C GLY A 143 -11.94 -13.66 -7.00
N ILE A 144 -11.93 -12.93 -5.89
CA ILE A 144 -13.09 -12.19 -5.37
C ILE A 144 -12.72 -10.73 -5.16
N ARG A 145 -13.71 -9.85 -5.20
CA ARG A 145 -13.58 -8.45 -4.79
C ARG A 145 -14.20 -8.24 -3.43
N ILE A 146 -13.46 -7.58 -2.56
CA ILE A 146 -13.96 -7.07 -1.27
C ILE A 146 -14.25 -5.58 -1.43
N LYS A 147 -15.49 -5.20 -1.14
CA LYS A 147 -15.92 -3.80 -1.07
C LYS A 147 -16.43 -3.46 0.32
N THR A 148 -15.81 -2.49 0.99
CA THR A 148 -16.23 -2.00 2.31
C THR A 148 -15.59 -0.65 2.64
N SER A 149 -15.92 -0.06 3.78
CA SER A 149 -15.24 1.13 4.30
C SER A 149 -14.32 0.83 5.49
N ASN A 150 -13.36 1.71 5.72
CA ASN A 150 -12.47 1.80 6.87
C ASN A 150 -12.29 3.26 7.24
N THR A 151 -13.35 3.86 7.76
CA THR A 151 -13.45 5.30 8.07
C THR A 151 -12.36 5.83 9.01
N SER A 152 -11.68 4.95 9.74
CA SER A 152 -10.62 5.30 10.68
C SER A 152 -9.20 5.17 10.12
N ASN A 153 -9.04 4.71 8.87
CA ASN A 153 -7.74 4.41 8.24
C ASN A 153 -6.85 3.48 9.09
N GLU A 154 -7.45 2.61 9.90
CA GLU A 154 -6.73 1.63 10.70
C GLU A 154 -6.20 0.51 9.80
N THR A 155 -5.14 -0.18 10.21
CA THR A 155 -4.65 -1.33 9.44
C THR A 155 -5.58 -2.51 9.62
N LEU A 156 -6.20 -2.96 8.53
CA LEU A 156 -7.08 -4.11 8.48
C LEU A 156 -6.50 -5.19 7.57
N THR A 157 -6.70 -6.45 7.95
CA THR A 157 -6.41 -7.62 7.11
C THR A 157 -7.70 -8.39 6.84
N PHE A 158 -8.01 -8.65 5.57
CA PHE A 158 -9.11 -9.51 5.17
C PHE A 158 -8.53 -10.85 4.77
N TYR A 159 -8.79 -11.89 5.56
CA TYR A 159 -8.39 -13.26 5.22
C TYR A 159 -9.52 -13.94 4.47
N VAL A 160 -9.19 -14.51 3.31
CA VAL A 160 -10.12 -15.28 2.49
C VAL A 160 -9.76 -16.74 2.61
N TYR A 161 -10.75 -17.54 3.00
CA TYR A 161 -10.67 -18.98 2.99
C TYR A 161 -11.55 -19.54 1.89
N ARG A 162 -11.10 -20.61 1.24
CA ARG A 162 -11.87 -21.41 0.29
C ARG A 162 -12.06 -22.80 0.87
N LYS A 163 -13.26 -23.33 0.74
CA LYS A 163 -13.57 -24.69 1.17
C LYS A 163 -13.02 -25.69 0.16
N ASP A 164 -12.24 -26.65 0.62
CA ASP A 164 -11.70 -27.72 -0.21
C ASP A 164 -12.72 -28.86 -0.42
N ALA A 165 -12.35 -29.85 -1.24
CA ALA A 165 -13.20 -31.01 -1.54
C ALA A 165 -13.51 -31.89 -0.32
N THR A 166 -12.76 -31.75 0.79
CA THR A 166 -13.00 -32.45 2.06
C THR A 166 -13.94 -31.68 2.99
N GLY A 167 -14.36 -30.47 2.59
CA GLY A 167 -15.19 -29.59 3.39
C GLY A 167 -14.40 -28.70 4.35
N LYS A 168 -13.06 -28.69 4.28
CA LYS A 168 -12.20 -27.91 5.17
C LYS A 168 -11.89 -26.54 4.57
N TRP A 169 -11.92 -25.50 5.40
CA TRP A 169 -11.47 -24.16 5.04
C TRP A 169 -9.94 -24.09 4.93
N THR A 170 -9.46 -23.59 3.79
CA THR A 170 -8.03 -23.39 3.49
C THR A 170 -7.80 -21.95 3.06
N GLU A 171 -6.71 -21.33 3.49
CA GLU A 171 -6.42 -19.94 3.14
C GLU A 171 -6.19 -19.83 1.63
N ALA A 172 -6.97 -18.96 0.98
CA ALA A 172 -6.93 -18.71 -0.46
C ALA A 172 -6.28 -17.37 -0.81
N GLY A 173 -6.22 -16.43 0.15
CA GLY A 173 -5.55 -15.15 -0.02
C GLY A 173 -5.82 -14.20 1.14
N ALA A 174 -5.11 -13.07 1.15
CA ALA A 174 -5.29 -12.02 2.13
C ALA A 174 -5.10 -10.64 1.50
N LEU A 175 -5.87 -9.66 1.99
CA LEU A 175 -5.72 -8.24 1.65
C LEU A 175 -5.31 -7.46 2.90
N TYR A 176 -4.18 -6.78 2.83
CA TYR A 176 -3.67 -5.88 3.88
C TYR A 176 -3.86 -4.43 3.42
N THR A 177 -4.65 -3.64 4.15
CA THR A 177 -4.98 -2.29 3.71
C THR A 177 -5.25 -1.33 4.86
N LYS A 178 -4.99 -0.05 4.59
CA LYS A 178 -5.39 1.10 5.43
C LYS A 178 -6.23 2.11 4.64
N LYS A 179 -6.66 1.76 3.42
CA LYS A 179 -7.47 2.64 2.56
C LYS A 179 -8.81 2.88 3.22
N GLN A 180 -9.30 4.13 3.15
CA GLN A 180 -10.60 4.50 3.68
C GLN A 180 -11.75 3.81 2.93
N GLU A 181 -11.67 3.81 1.59
CA GLU A 181 -12.58 3.08 0.73
C GLU A 181 -11.85 1.85 0.20
N ILE A 182 -12.41 0.67 0.45
CA ILE A 182 -11.85 -0.61 0.04
C ILE A 182 -12.73 -1.14 -1.08
N ASN A 183 -12.13 -1.39 -2.24
CA ASN A 183 -12.77 -2.00 -3.39
C ASN A 183 -11.71 -2.80 -4.15
N GLU A 184 -11.16 -3.80 -3.50
CA GLU A 184 -9.91 -4.45 -3.91
C GLU A 184 -10.14 -5.93 -4.26
N PRO A 185 -9.48 -6.42 -5.32
CA PRO A 185 -9.50 -7.82 -5.68
C PRO A 185 -8.50 -8.64 -4.84
N ILE A 186 -8.87 -9.88 -4.56
CA ILE A 186 -7.99 -10.91 -3.98
C ILE A 186 -7.94 -12.05 -4.98
N ARG A 187 -6.79 -12.17 -5.66
CA ARG A 187 -6.59 -13.06 -6.82
C ARG A 187 -5.90 -14.37 -6.42
N GLY A 188 -5.70 -15.25 -7.40
CA GLY A 188 -5.05 -16.56 -7.24
C GLY A 188 -6.02 -17.73 -7.09
N MET A 189 -7.31 -17.51 -7.40
CA MET A 189 -8.39 -18.47 -7.27
C MET A 189 -8.88 -18.93 -8.65
N GLU A 190 -9.19 -20.21 -8.77
CA GLU A 190 -9.71 -20.79 -10.00
C GLU A 190 -11.16 -20.37 -10.26
N ALA A 191 -11.51 -20.25 -11.54
CA ALA A 191 -12.86 -19.93 -12.01
C ALA A 191 -13.79 -21.15 -11.96
N VAL A 192 -14.04 -21.66 -10.76
CA VAL A 192 -14.99 -22.76 -10.52
C VAL A 192 -15.89 -22.43 -9.33
N PRO A 193 -17.15 -22.91 -9.30
CA PRO A 193 -18.05 -22.72 -8.17
C PRO A 193 -17.39 -23.10 -6.85
N SER A 194 -17.33 -22.15 -5.91
CA SER A 194 -16.58 -22.30 -4.68
C SER A 194 -17.33 -21.65 -3.51
N GLU A 195 -17.18 -22.25 -2.34
CA GLU A 195 -17.57 -21.63 -1.06
C GLU A 195 -16.36 -20.86 -0.52
N PHE A 196 -16.58 -19.59 -0.19
CA PHE A 196 -15.60 -18.69 0.42
C PHE A 196 -16.06 -18.26 1.80
N SER A 197 -15.09 -17.99 2.68
CA SER A 197 -15.30 -17.43 4.01
C SER A 197 -14.31 -16.29 4.21
N VAL A 198 -14.80 -15.11 4.59
CA VAL A 198 -13.96 -13.92 4.80
C VAL A 198 -14.08 -13.43 6.24
N VAL A 199 -12.94 -13.20 6.88
CA VAL A 199 -12.83 -12.60 8.22
C VAL A 199 -11.96 -11.35 8.17
N VAL A 200 -12.30 -10.37 8.99
CA VAL A 200 -11.54 -9.11 9.13
C VAL A 200 -10.76 -9.16 10.43
N LYS A 201 -9.46 -8.87 10.35
CA LYS A 201 -8.55 -8.79 11.48
C LYS A 201 -8.01 -7.37 11.63
N ASP A 202 -7.95 -6.86 12.85
CA ASP A 202 -7.27 -5.60 13.15
C ASP A 202 -5.79 -5.78 13.54
N ARG A 203 -5.08 -4.67 13.79
CA ARG A 203 -3.68 -4.69 14.25
C ARG A 203 -3.47 -5.25 15.66
N TRP A 204 -4.53 -5.36 16.46
CA TRP A 204 -4.49 -5.87 17.83
C TRP A 204 -4.67 -7.37 17.90
N GLY A 205 -5.15 -7.98 16.82
CA GLY A 205 -5.40 -9.41 16.72
C GLY A 205 -6.86 -9.80 16.91
N HIS A 206 -7.77 -8.82 17.07
CA HIS A 206 -9.20 -9.11 17.09
C HIS A 206 -9.64 -9.61 15.72
N LEU A 207 -10.56 -10.56 15.72
CA LEU A 207 -11.11 -11.19 14.53
C LEU A 207 -12.63 -10.99 14.52
N SER A 208 -13.17 -10.60 13.37
CA SER A 208 -14.62 -10.61 13.15
C SER A 208 -15.15 -12.05 13.08
N GLU A 209 -16.47 -12.17 13.12
CA GLU A 209 -17.15 -13.35 12.59
C GLU A 209 -16.80 -13.58 11.10
N SER A 210 -17.09 -14.77 10.60
CA SER A 210 -16.89 -15.14 9.19
C SER A 210 -18.11 -14.84 8.33
N LYS A 211 -17.89 -14.17 7.20
CA LYS A 211 -18.89 -14.03 6.14
C LYS A 211 -18.70 -15.11 5.08
N GLU A 212 -19.59 -16.08 5.06
CA GLU A 212 -19.56 -17.17 4.07
C GLU A 212 -20.41 -16.84 2.84
N ILE A 213 -19.91 -17.18 1.65
CA ILE A 213 -20.59 -16.94 0.38
C ILE A 213 -20.21 -18.00 -0.66
N SER A 214 -21.17 -18.39 -1.50
CA SER A 214 -20.91 -19.24 -2.69
C SER A 214 -20.91 -18.37 -3.95
N LEU A 215 -19.81 -18.38 -4.70
CA LEU A 215 -19.69 -17.69 -5.98
C LEU A 215 -18.69 -18.39 -6.91
N THR A 216 -18.64 -17.95 -8.16
CA THR A 216 -17.67 -18.43 -9.16
C THR A 216 -16.78 -17.27 -9.58
N PRO A 217 -15.47 -17.27 -9.29
CA PRO A 217 -14.54 -16.28 -9.82
C PRO A 217 -14.56 -16.23 -11.35
N TYR A 218 -14.24 -15.10 -11.95
CA TYR A 218 -14.08 -14.99 -13.40
C TYR A 218 -12.74 -15.57 -13.82
N TYR A 219 -12.73 -16.25 -14.97
CA TYR A 219 -11.51 -16.80 -15.53
C TYR A 219 -10.55 -15.68 -15.97
N GLU A 220 -9.27 -15.76 -15.66
CA GLU A 220 -8.25 -14.81 -16.13
C GLU A 220 -7.12 -15.58 -16.83
N GLU A 221 -6.71 -15.11 -18.00
CA GLU A 221 -5.44 -15.50 -18.61
C GLU A 221 -4.66 -14.27 -19.08
N GLU A 222 -3.33 -14.39 -19.16
CA GLU A 222 -2.52 -13.44 -19.90
C GLU A 222 -2.87 -13.54 -21.39
N VAL A 223 -3.04 -12.40 -22.05
CA VAL A 223 -3.22 -12.35 -23.51
C VAL A 223 -1.95 -12.88 -24.18
N ASP A 224 -2.10 -13.88 -25.05
CA ASP A 224 -0.98 -14.47 -25.79
C ASP A 224 -0.32 -13.45 -26.71
N LYS A 225 0.81 -12.91 -26.27
CA LYS A 225 1.66 -11.95 -26.98
C LYS A 225 2.00 -12.37 -28.41
N LYS A 226 2.09 -13.67 -28.71
CA LYS A 226 2.38 -14.18 -30.07
C LYS A 226 1.23 -13.96 -31.05
N LYS A 227 0.02 -13.73 -30.54
CA LYS A 227 -1.19 -13.42 -31.32
C LYS A 227 -1.46 -11.92 -31.37
N MET A 228 -0.72 -11.12 -30.60
CA MET A 228 -0.83 -9.68 -30.64
C MET A 228 -0.19 -9.12 -31.90
N GLY A 229 -0.72 -7.99 -32.38
CA GLY A 229 -0.22 -7.30 -33.55
C GLY A 229 -0.28 -5.79 -33.37
N TYR A 230 0.61 -5.09 -34.07
CA TYR A 230 0.54 -3.63 -34.18
C TYR A 230 -0.40 -3.25 -35.34
N LEU A 231 -1.29 -2.30 -35.08
CA LEU A 231 -2.09 -1.67 -36.14
C LEU A 231 -1.53 -0.27 -36.40
N ALA A 232 -1.14 -0.03 -37.66
CA ALA A 232 -0.66 1.27 -38.15
C ALA A 232 -1.81 2.30 -38.32
N ILE A 233 -2.69 2.37 -37.31
CA ILE A 233 -3.99 3.04 -37.35
C ILE A 233 -4.09 3.98 -36.13
N GLY A 234 -3.00 4.62 -35.74
CA GLY A 234 -2.99 5.73 -34.78
C GLY A 234 -2.20 6.91 -35.35
N GLU A 235 -2.37 8.12 -34.82
CA GLU A 235 -1.37 9.17 -35.04
C GLU A 235 -0.05 8.77 -34.38
N TYR A 236 0.73 7.99 -35.12
CA TYR A 236 2.10 7.73 -34.75
C TYR A 236 2.92 8.99 -34.98
N LYS A 237 3.07 9.77 -33.91
CA LYS A 237 3.95 10.92 -33.90
C LYS A 237 5.37 10.45 -33.65
N GLY A 238 6.09 10.08 -34.71
CA GLY A 238 7.55 10.04 -34.69
C GLY A 238 8.16 8.76 -35.20
N TYR A 239 8.72 8.82 -36.40
CA TYR A 239 9.64 7.87 -37.06
C TYR A 239 10.11 6.62 -36.28
N LEU A 240 9.90 5.44 -36.88
CA LEU A 240 10.49 4.17 -36.44
C LEU A 240 12.02 4.22 -36.66
N ALA A 241 12.81 4.17 -35.59
CA ALA A 241 14.24 3.89 -35.73
C ALA A 241 14.40 2.55 -36.45
N PRO A 242 15.20 2.44 -37.53
CA PRO A 242 15.21 1.24 -38.37
C PRO A 242 15.53 -0.07 -37.65
N ASN A 243 16.12 -0.07 -36.44
CA ASN A 243 16.66 -1.31 -35.85
C ASN A 243 16.52 -1.47 -34.32
N ALA A 244 15.70 -0.71 -33.58
CA ALA A 244 15.61 -0.94 -32.12
C ALA A 244 14.29 -0.55 -31.43
N ASN A 245 13.54 0.45 -31.91
CA ASN A 245 12.41 1.00 -31.16
C ASN A 245 11.07 0.92 -31.93
N THR A 246 10.49 -0.28 -32.02
CA THR A 246 9.29 -0.57 -32.82
C THR A 246 8.09 -0.92 -31.94
N PRO A 247 6.84 -0.69 -32.38
CA PRO A 247 5.64 -1.16 -31.68
C PRO A 247 5.65 -2.65 -31.30
N LYS A 248 6.37 -3.49 -32.06
CA LYS A 248 6.52 -4.92 -31.76
C LYS A 248 7.12 -5.16 -30.36
N ASN A 249 8.00 -4.27 -29.90
CA ASN A 249 8.65 -4.41 -28.60
C ASN A 249 7.65 -4.38 -27.44
N LEU A 250 6.49 -3.76 -27.62
CA LEU A 250 5.44 -3.70 -26.59
C LEU A 250 4.87 -5.08 -26.23
N TYR A 251 5.09 -6.12 -27.03
CA TYR A 251 4.48 -7.44 -26.84
C TYR A 251 5.41 -8.58 -27.30
N ASP A 252 6.73 -8.44 -27.15
CA ASP A 252 7.68 -9.49 -27.55
C ASP A 252 8.25 -10.32 -26.39
N GLY A 253 7.91 -9.99 -25.14
CA GLY A 253 8.39 -10.66 -23.94
C GLY A 253 9.74 -10.16 -23.42
N ILE A 254 10.27 -9.05 -23.97
CA ILE A 254 11.63 -8.57 -23.65
C ILE A 254 11.57 -7.19 -23.01
N ILE A 255 11.87 -7.14 -21.71
CA ILE A 255 12.00 -5.90 -20.95
C ILE A 255 13.49 -5.49 -20.90
N GLY A 256 13.86 -4.41 -21.59
CA GLY A 256 15.26 -3.96 -21.64
C GLY A 256 15.46 -2.51 -22.07
N SER A 257 16.73 -2.12 -22.17
CA SER A 257 17.13 -0.73 -22.42
C SER A 257 17.07 -0.37 -23.90
N ASN A 258 17.33 -1.34 -24.78
CA ASN A 258 17.29 -1.20 -26.23
C ASN A 258 16.12 -1.95 -26.89
N ASN A 259 15.18 -2.46 -26.09
CA ASN A 259 13.96 -3.14 -26.55
C ASN A 259 12.74 -2.40 -26.01
N THR A 260 12.46 -1.22 -26.59
CA THR A 260 11.33 -0.40 -26.15
C THR A 260 10.58 0.15 -27.35
N PHE A 261 9.31 0.47 -27.17
CA PHE A 261 8.64 1.37 -28.08
C PHE A 261 8.88 2.81 -27.63
N MET A 262 9.46 3.61 -28.51
CA MET A 262 9.76 5.01 -28.24
C MET A 262 9.28 5.88 -29.39
N THR A 263 8.51 6.94 -29.09
CA THR A 263 8.20 7.95 -30.11
C THR A 263 9.40 8.88 -30.30
N LEU A 264 9.92 9.03 -31.52
CA LEU A 264 11.09 9.87 -31.81
C LEU A 264 10.74 11.31 -32.20
N THR A 265 11.63 12.25 -31.89
CA THR A 265 11.53 13.64 -32.38
C THR A 265 11.81 13.67 -33.88
N THR A 266 10.79 13.89 -34.69
CA THR A 266 10.92 14.13 -36.14
C THR A 266 10.28 15.47 -36.46
N ALA A 267 10.88 16.23 -37.39
CA ALA A 267 10.31 17.49 -37.87
C ALA A 267 8.87 17.28 -38.36
N GLY A 268 7.93 18.10 -37.89
CA GLY A 268 6.52 18.06 -38.28
C GLY A 268 5.56 17.40 -37.28
N TYR A 269 6.04 16.85 -36.15
CA TYR A 269 5.17 16.30 -35.11
C TYR A 269 5.12 17.16 -33.86
N ASP A 270 3.89 17.47 -33.42
CA ASP A 270 3.60 18.19 -32.19
C ASP A 270 3.34 17.22 -31.03
N PHE A 271 4.34 17.12 -30.15
CA PHE A 271 4.33 16.31 -28.93
C PHE A 271 3.76 17.01 -27.70
N THR A 272 3.29 18.25 -27.85
CA THR A 272 2.50 18.91 -26.78
C THR A 272 1.10 18.29 -26.69
N LYS A 273 0.66 17.60 -27.74
CA LYS A 273 -0.56 16.78 -27.78
C LYS A 273 -0.27 15.31 -27.45
N PRO A 274 -1.27 14.53 -27.00
CA PRO A 274 -1.11 13.11 -26.70
C PRO A 274 -0.51 12.29 -27.85
N SER A 275 0.26 11.25 -27.49
CA SER A 275 0.72 10.22 -28.43
C SER A 275 0.01 8.90 -28.14
N SER A 276 -0.20 8.08 -29.17
CA SER A 276 -0.88 6.79 -29.00
C SER A 276 -0.27 5.67 -29.84
N VAL A 277 -0.59 4.43 -29.45
CA VAL A 277 -0.27 3.21 -30.20
C VAL A 277 -1.42 2.22 -30.06
N THR A 278 -1.84 1.65 -31.19
CA THR A 278 -2.97 0.71 -31.25
C THR A 278 -2.48 -0.72 -31.51
N LEU A 279 -3.00 -1.65 -30.73
CA LEU A 279 -2.67 -3.07 -30.75
C LEU A 279 -3.92 -3.90 -31.04
N ASP A 280 -3.77 -4.95 -31.84
CA ASP A 280 -4.71 -6.06 -31.96
C ASP A 280 -4.31 -7.12 -30.93
N LEU A 281 -5.23 -7.54 -30.06
CA LEU A 281 -5.03 -8.61 -29.08
C LEU A 281 -5.17 -10.02 -29.70
N GLY A 282 -5.51 -10.10 -30.98
CA GLY A 282 -5.71 -11.33 -31.75
C GLY A 282 -7.12 -11.93 -31.62
N LYS A 283 -7.80 -11.67 -30.50
CA LYS A 283 -9.23 -11.97 -30.26
C LYS A 283 -9.81 -11.00 -29.23
N LYS A 284 -11.11 -11.10 -28.97
CA LYS A 284 -11.75 -10.27 -27.94
C LYS A 284 -11.49 -10.81 -26.53
N PHE A 285 -11.21 -9.91 -25.62
CA PHE A 285 -11.07 -10.18 -24.19
C PHE A 285 -11.89 -9.19 -23.37
N LYS A 286 -12.59 -9.69 -22.36
CA LYS A 286 -13.03 -8.87 -21.24
C LYS A 286 -11.80 -8.63 -20.36
N LEU A 287 -11.18 -7.46 -20.54
CA LEU A 287 -9.90 -7.13 -19.92
C LEU A 287 -10.08 -6.91 -18.42
N SER A 288 -9.17 -7.49 -17.63
CA SER A 288 -9.17 -7.40 -16.17
C SER A 288 -8.12 -6.41 -15.67
N ARG A 289 -6.92 -6.49 -16.22
CA ARG A 289 -5.79 -5.61 -15.86
C ARG A 289 -4.77 -5.55 -16.99
N MET A 290 -3.86 -4.59 -16.89
CA MET A 290 -2.63 -4.59 -17.67
C MET A 290 -1.45 -4.13 -16.83
N ILE A 291 -0.26 -4.52 -17.26
CA ILE A 291 1.00 -4.10 -16.65
C ILE A 291 1.79 -3.31 -17.68
N VAL A 292 2.29 -2.14 -17.27
CA VAL A 292 3.20 -1.30 -18.06
C VAL A 292 4.61 -1.46 -17.53
N TYR A 293 5.50 -1.98 -18.36
CA TYR A 293 6.92 -2.11 -18.05
C TYR A 293 7.70 -0.96 -18.67
N GLY A 294 8.40 -0.21 -17.83
CA GLY A 294 9.29 0.86 -18.27
C GLY A 294 10.59 0.35 -18.88
N ARG A 295 11.25 1.23 -19.64
CA ARG A 295 12.63 1.02 -20.08
C ARG A 295 13.54 0.84 -18.86
N ARG A 296 14.39 -0.19 -18.88
CA ARG A 296 15.40 -0.42 -17.83
C ARG A 296 16.66 -1.09 -18.37
N ASN A 297 17.80 -0.88 -17.72
CA ASN A 297 19.05 -1.56 -18.06
C ASN A 297 19.49 -2.48 -16.92
N GLY A 298 19.07 -3.75 -16.95
CA GLY A 298 19.25 -4.64 -15.81
C GLY A 298 18.49 -4.11 -14.59
N THR A 299 19.21 -3.83 -13.50
CA THR A 299 18.66 -3.27 -12.25
C THR A 299 18.70 -1.73 -12.20
N ASP A 300 19.07 -1.07 -13.31
CA ASP A 300 19.01 0.38 -13.44
C ASP A 300 17.63 0.83 -13.92
N TYR A 301 16.91 1.52 -13.03
CA TYR A 301 15.55 2.04 -13.22
C TYR A 301 15.53 3.56 -13.43
N SER A 302 16.67 4.20 -13.73
CA SER A 302 16.79 5.66 -13.88
C SER A 302 15.86 6.28 -14.94
N SER A 303 15.37 5.50 -15.90
CA SER A 303 14.40 5.96 -16.91
C SER A 303 12.93 5.73 -16.54
N ILE A 304 12.63 5.25 -15.33
CA ILE A 304 11.27 5.00 -14.83
C ILE A 304 10.92 6.08 -13.80
N PHE A 305 9.68 6.55 -13.85
CA PHE A 305 9.22 7.76 -13.12
C PHE A 305 10.05 9.01 -13.47
N ASP A 306 10.63 9.04 -14.66
CA ASP A 306 11.39 10.18 -15.19
C ASP A 306 11.34 10.21 -16.73
N GLY A 307 11.73 11.34 -17.32
CA GLY A 307 11.93 11.48 -18.75
C GLY A 307 10.70 11.08 -19.58
N LEU A 308 10.88 10.14 -20.50
CA LEU A 308 9.83 9.72 -21.44
C LEU A 308 8.91 8.62 -20.91
N TYR A 309 9.04 8.22 -19.64
CA TYR A 309 8.13 7.26 -19.04
C TYR A 309 6.71 7.87 -18.97
N PRO A 310 5.66 7.16 -19.43
CA PRO A 310 4.29 7.67 -19.34
C PRO A 310 3.91 7.98 -17.89
N LYS A 311 3.19 9.08 -17.68
CA LYS A 311 2.75 9.54 -16.36
C LYS A 311 1.24 9.59 -16.26
N GLU A 312 0.58 10.26 -17.21
CA GLU A 312 -0.87 10.29 -17.35
C GLU A 312 -1.25 9.53 -18.61
N ILE A 313 -2.13 8.54 -18.50
CA ILE A 313 -2.46 7.63 -19.58
C ILE A 313 -3.97 7.41 -19.71
N GLU A 314 -4.38 7.04 -20.91
CA GLU A 314 -5.70 6.48 -21.18
C GLU A 314 -5.55 5.18 -21.95
N ILE A 315 -6.49 4.27 -21.74
CA ILE A 315 -6.64 3.04 -22.52
C ILE A 315 -8.01 3.05 -23.17
N TRP A 316 -8.04 2.82 -24.47
CA TRP A 316 -9.26 2.80 -25.26
C TRP A 316 -9.43 1.45 -25.94
N GLY A 317 -10.67 0.98 -26.06
CA GLY A 317 -11.03 -0.31 -26.63
C GLY A 317 -11.97 -0.17 -27.81
N ARG A 318 -11.83 -1.06 -28.80
CA ARG A 318 -12.78 -1.24 -29.89
C ARG A 318 -13.00 -2.73 -30.16
N ASN A 319 -14.24 -3.10 -30.48
CA ASN A 319 -14.65 -4.49 -30.61
C ASN A 319 -15.25 -4.83 -32.00
N ASP A 320 -15.36 -3.86 -32.91
CA ASP A 320 -15.68 -4.08 -34.32
C ASP A 320 -14.42 -4.11 -35.20
N ASN A 321 -14.55 -4.62 -36.43
CA ASN A 321 -13.43 -4.72 -37.39
C ASN A 321 -13.21 -3.43 -38.20
N ASN A 322 -14.01 -2.38 -37.98
CA ASN A 322 -13.86 -1.09 -38.66
C ASN A 322 -12.81 -0.24 -37.93
N VAL A 323 -11.60 -0.78 -37.80
CA VAL A 323 -10.53 -0.08 -37.08
C VAL A 323 -10.12 1.15 -37.90
N THR A 324 -10.62 2.31 -37.49
CA THR A 324 -10.25 3.64 -37.96
C THR A 324 -9.09 4.19 -37.15
N LYS A 325 -8.40 5.16 -37.75
CA LYS A 325 -7.29 5.86 -37.11
C LYS A 325 -7.76 6.47 -35.79
N PHE A 326 -7.17 6.04 -34.66
CA PHE A 326 -7.56 6.56 -33.35
C PHE A 326 -7.46 8.09 -33.32
N ASP A 327 -8.61 8.75 -33.17
CA ASP A 327 -8.79 10.17 -33.00
C ASP A 327 -9.71 10.43 -31.78
N PRO A 328 -9.16 10.83 -30.62
CA PRO A 328 -9.95 11.04 -29.41
C PRO A 328 -11.01 12.16 -29.57
N GLU A 329 -10.90 13.02 -30.58
CA GLU A 329 -11.85 14.11 -30.81
C GLU A 329 -13.00 13.72 -31.75
N ASN A 330 -12.83 12.72 -32.63
CA ASN A 330 -13.78 12.44 -33.72
C ASN A 330 -14.08 10.95 -33.98
N ASP A 331 -13.68 10.02 -33.10
CA ASP A 331 -13.93 8.60 -33.34
C ASP A 331 -15.23 8.07 -32.73
N GLU A 332 -16.17 7.71 -33.61
CA GLU A 332 -17.30 6.85 -33.26
C GLU A 332 -16.81 5.39 -33.20
N GLY A 333 -16.87 4.79 -32.00
CA GLY A 333 -16.64 3.34 -31.78
C GLY A 333 -15.47 2.96 -30.86
N TRP A 334 -14.62 3.92 -30.47
CA TRP A 334 -13.66 3.71 -29.39
C TRP A 334 -14.29 4.02 -28.04
N VAL A 335 -14.15 3.11 -27.07
CA VAL A 335 -14.65 3.27 -25.70
C VAL A 335 -13.47 3.40 -24.76
N ARG A 336 -13.48 4.41 -23.89
CA ARG A 336 -12.43 4.56 -22.88
C ARG A 336 -12.58 3.51 -21.79
N LEU A 337 -11.59 2.63 -21.68
CA LEU A 337 -11.53 1.53 -20.72
C LEU A 337 -10.89 1.96 -19.40
N TYR A 338 -9.93 2.89 -19.47
CA TYR A 338 -9.18 3.37 -18.31
C TYR A 338 -8.69 4.80 -18.54
N GLN A 339 -8.62 5.58 -17.46
CA GLN A 339 -7.91 6.86 -17.38
C GLN A 339 -7.26 6.96 -16.01
N GLY A 340 -5.97 7.30 -15.96
CA GLY A 340 -5.28 7.43 -14.69
C GLY A 340 -3.82 7.80 -14.84
N VAL A 341 -3.06 7.54 -13.78
CA VAL A 341 -1.62 7.79 -13.73
C VAL A 341 -0.83 6.50 -13.56
N LEU A 342 0.46 6.54 -13.91
CA LEU A 342 1.46 5.55 -13.51
C LEU A 342 2.27 6.14 -12.36
N PRO A 343 1.86 5.91 -11.10
CA PRO A 343 2.48 6.54 -9.95
C PRO A 343 3.71 5.75 -9.48
N ARG A 344 4.47 6.40 -8.59
CA ARG A 344 5.47 5.79 -7.72
C ARG A 344 4.80 4.90 -6.67
N ALA A 345 5.60 4.15 -5.91
CA ALA A 345 5.08 3.18 -4.94
C ALA A 345 4.28 3.83 -3.80
N ASP A 346 4.56 5.10 -3.50
CA ASP A 346 3.82 5.91 -2.53
C ASP A 346 2.56 6.58 -3.09
N GLY A 347 2.25 6.36 -4.38
CA GLY A 347 1.13 7.00 -5.08
C GLY A 347 1.45 8.38 -5.67
N SER A 348 2.65 8.92 -5.45
CA SER A 348 3.06 10.22 -6.00
C SER A 348 3.40 10.13 -7.49
N VAL A 349 3.40 11.29 -8.16
CA VAL A 349 3.81 11.43 -9.56
C VAL A 349 5.01 12.38 -9.68
N ILE A 350 5.87 12.39 -8.66
CA ILE A 350 7.04 13.27 -8.58
C ILE A 350 8.20 12.66 -9.37
N PRO A 351 8.79 13.37 -10.35
CA PRO A 351 9.91 12.86 -11.13
C PRO A 351 11.11 12.42 -10.29
N ALA A 352 11.78 11.34 -10.71
CA ALA A 352 12.97 10.82 -10.04
C ALA A 352 14.13 11.84 -10.01
N ALA A 353 14.19 12.76 -10.98
CA ALA A 353 15.12 13.88 -11.02
C ALA A 353 14.92 14.91 -9.88
N ILE A 354 13.74 14.93 -9.24
CA ILE A 354 13.43 15.82 -8.10
C ILE A 354 13.60 15.08 -6.78
N VAL A 355 13.04 13.86 -6.68
CA VAL A 355 13.12 13.01 -5.49
C VAL A 355 13.67 11.65 -5.91
N PRO A 356 14.83 11.19 -5.41
CA PRO A 356 15.42 9.91 -5.79
C PRO A 356 14.49 8.71 -5.55
N LEU A 357 14.67 7.63 -6.33
CA LEU A 357 13.89 6.39 -6.19
C LEU A 357 14.12 5.71 -4.83
N THR A 358 13.01 5.39 -4.15
CA THR A 358 13.01 4.51 -2.98
C THR A 358 13.17 3.04 -3.41
N ASP A 359 13.42 2.12 -2.47
CA ASP A 359 13.48 0.70 -2.80
C ASP A 359 12.12 0.14 -3.24
N ALA A 360 11.03 0.62 -2.64
CA ALA A 360 9.68 0.30 -3.09
C ALA A 360 9.41 0.76 -4.53
N ASP A 361 9.94 1.94 -4.94
CA ASP A 361 9.84 2.38 -6.33
C ASP A 361 10.60 1.46 -7.30
N LYS A 362 11.77 0.96 -6.89
CA LYS A 362 12.57 0.02 -7.69
C LYS A 362 11.89 -1.34 -7.81
N GLU A 363 11.21 -1.80 -6.76
CA GLU A 363 10.39 -3.01 -6.79
C GLU A 363 9.19 -2.85 -7.73
N LEU A 364 8.46 -1.74 -7.63
CA LEU A 364 7.37 -1.41 -8.55
C LEU A 364 7.88 -1.31 -10.01
N ALA A 365 9.03 -0.67 -10.22
CA ALA A 365 9.67 -0.57 -11.54
C ALA A 365 10.15 -1.94 -12.06
N ARG A 366 10.53 -2.86 -11.16
CA ARG A 366 10.88 -4.24 -11.51
C ARG A 366 9.66 -5.02 -11.99
N ASP A 367 8.56 -4.90 -11.25
CA ASP A 367 7.35 -5.71 -11.43
C ASP A 367 6.37 -5.11 -12.46
N GLY A 368 6.56 -3.82 -12.78
CA GLY A 368 5.75 -3.05 -13.71
C GLY A 368 4.57 -2.36 -13.02
N ASN A 369 4.10 -1.26 -13.60
CA ASN A 369 2.90 -0.59 -13.09
C ASN A 369 1.66 -1.35 -13.55
N GLU A 370 1.02 -2.07 -12.63
CA GLU A 370 -0.30 -2.68 -12.85
C GLU A 370 -1.40 -1.62 -12.79
N LEU A 371 -2.38 -1.73 -13.69
CA LEU A 371 -3.64 -1.01 -13.65
C LEU A 371 -4.79 -1.98 -13.88
N GLU A 372 -5.90 -1.70 -13.23
CA GLU A 372 -7.10 -2.53 -13.25
C GLU A 372 -8.20 -1.91 -14.12
N PHE A 373 -8.87 -2.75 -14.89
CA PHE A 373 -10.03 -2.39 -15.69
C PHE A 373 -11.32 -2.71 -14.92
N SER A 374 -12.40 -1.98 -15.20
CA SER A 374 -13.69 -2.27 -14.58
C SER A 374 -14.22 -3.63 -15.04
N VAL A 375 -14.75 -4.40 -14.09
CA VAL A 375 -15.46 -5.67 -14.34
C VAL A 375 -16.74 -5.48 -15.17
N ASP A 376 -17.24 -4.25 -15.31
CA ASP A 376 -18.45 -3.93 -16.07
C ASP A 376 -18.16 -3.68 -17.56
N LEU A 377 -16.90 -3.69 -17.97
CA LEU A 377 -16.53 -3.50 -19.37
C LEU A 377 -16.94 -4.71 -20.24
N ASP A 378 -17.21 -4.41 -21.51
CA ASP A 378 -17.41 -5.42 -22.55
C ASP A 378 -16.08 -6.09 -22.95
N ALA A 379 -16.16 -7.06 -23.86
CA ALA A 379 -14.99 -7.66 -24.48
C ALA A 379 -14.49 -6.83 -25.68
N TYR A 380 -13.19 -6.52 -25.70
CA TYR A 380 -12.53 -5.73 -26.73
C TYR A 380 -11.40 -6.50 -27.39
N ARG A 381 -11.19 -6.28 -28.69
CA ARG A 381 -10.09 -6.89 -29.46
C ARG A 381 -8.96 -5.91 -29.72
N TYR A 382 -9.31 -4.66 -30.01
CA TYR A 382 -8.35 -3.62 -30.34
C TYR A 382 -8.20 -2.68 -29.15
N VAL A 383 -6.97 -2.40 -28.76
CA VAL A 383 -6.65 -1.53 -27.62
C VAL A 383 -5.68 -0.45 -28.04
N THR A 384 -5.97 0.79 -27.66
CA THR A 384 -5.08 1.93 -27.87
C THR A 384 -4.54 2.40 -26.53
N PHE A 385 -3.21 2.39 -26.39
CA PHE A 385 -2.50 3.02 -25.29
C PHE A 385 -2.21 4.47 -25.64
N VAL A 386 -2.69 5.41 -24.82
CA VAL A 386 -2.52 6.84 -25.02
C VAL A 386 -1.68 7.41 -23.88
N CYS A 387 -0.58 8.08 -24.21
CA CYS A 387 0.17 8.89 -23.26
C CYS A 387 -0.29 10.34 -23.37
N ILE A 388 -0.96 10.83 -22.33
CA ILE A 388 -1.41 12.21 -22.20
C ILE A 388 -0.26 13.11 -21.75
N LYS A 389 0.51 12.65 -20.76
CA LYS A 389 1.75 13.31 -20.30
C LYS A 389 2.77 12.26 -19.91
N ASN A 390 4.04 12.56 -20.10
CA ASN A 390 5.14 11.81 -19.48
C ASN A 390 5.75 12.58 -18.30
N TYR A 391 6.79 12.02 -17.68
CA TYR A 391 7.48 12.64 -16.56
C TYR A 391 8.37 13.84 -16.98
N ASN A 392 8.68 13.99 -18.27
CA ASN A 392 9.32 15.17 -18.83
C ASN A 392 8.29 16.29 -19.09
N VAL A 393 8.64 17.53 -18.75
CA VAL A 393 7.72 18.65 -18.86
C VAL A 393 7.47 19.01 -20.33
N GLY A 394 6.19 19.23 -20.67
CA GLY A 394 5.79 19.77 -21.97
C GLY A 394 5.77 18.77 -23.14
N THR A 395 5.87 17.46 -22.87
CA THR A 395 5.79 16.43 -23.92
C THR A 395 4.87 15.27 -23.53
N SER A 396 4.32 14.61 -24.54
CA SER A 396 3.45 13.44 -24.41
C SER A 396 4.03 12.24 -25.15
N ARG A 397 5.36 12.17 -25.24
CA ARG A 397 6.10 11.07 -25.89
C ARG A 397 5.98 9.79 -25.06
N ILE A 398 6.05 8.66 -25.75
CA ILE A 398 6.00 7.33 -25.14
C ILE A 398 7.41 6.74 -25.12
N ASN A 399 7.79 6.12 -24.01
CA ASN A 399 8.89 5.18 -23.93
C ASN A 399 8.52 4.04 -22.97
N VAL A 400 8.14 2.91 -23.53
CA VAL A 400 7.63 1.74 -22.79
C VAL A 400 8.35 0.51 -23.32
N ALA A 401 8.84 -0.34 -22.43
CA ALA A 401 9.47 -1.60 -22.82
C ALA A 401 8.40 -2.61 -23.25
N GLU A 402 7.37 -2.81 -22.42
CA GLU A 402 6.39 -3.86 -22.64
C GLU A 402 5.02 -3.51 -22.05
N LEU A 403 3.96 -3.99 -22.71
CA LEU A 403 2.59 -4.02 -22.21
C LEU A 403 2.15 -5.48 -22.11
N THR A 404 1.58 -5.84 -20.96
CA THR A 404 1.02 -7.17 -20.72
C THR A 404 -0.44 -7.02 -20.32
N PHE A 405 -1.34 -7.65 -21.07
CA PHE A 405 -2.78 -7.59 -20.83
C PHE A 405 -3.27 -8.91 -20.24
N PHE A 406 -4.27 -8.83 -19.37
CA PHE A 406 -4.95 -9.98 -18.78
C PHE A 406 -6.45 -9.85 -18.97
N GLY A 407 -7.15 -10.98 -19.04
CA GLY A 407 -8.60 -10.98 -19.08
C GLY A 407 -9.21 -12.34 -19.40
N THR A 408 -10.53 -12.36 -19.56
CA THR A 408 -11.27 -13.54 -20.04
C THR A 408 -11.48 -13.43 -21.55
N PRO A 409 -11.05 -14.42 -22.35
CA PRO A 409 -11.49 -14.53 -23.74
C PRO A 409 -13.00 -14.55 -23.87
N GLU A 410 -13.57 -13.92 -24.91
CA GLU A 410 -15.03 -13.89 -25.12
C GLU A 410 -15.67 -15.30 -25.10
N ASP A 411 -14.96 -16.31 -25.60
CA ASP A 411 -15.40 -17.72 -25.63
C ASP A 411 -15.42 -18.42 -24.24
N LYS A 412 -14.85 -17.80 -23.21
CA LYS A 412 -14.77 -18.31 -21.84
C LYS A 412 -15.56 -17.48 -20.83
N ILE A 413 -16.29 -16.44 -21.26
CA ILE A 413 -17.12 -15.63 -20.37
C ILE A 413 -18.33 -16.48 -19.95
N ILE A 414 -18.40 -16.82 -18.67
CA ILE A 414 -19.56 -17.48 -18.08
C ILE A 414 -20.65 -16.41 -17.94
N GLN A 415 -21.83 -16.64 -18.54
CA GLN A 415 -22.99 -15.75 -18.44
C GLN A 415 -23.64 -15.81 -17.05
#